data_AF-C1BSK0-F1
#
_entry.id   AF-C1BSK0-F1
#
_cell.length_a   1.000
_cell.length_b   1.000
_cell.length_c   1.000
_cell.angle_alpha   90.00
_cell.angle_beta   90.00
_cell.angle_gamma   90.00
#
_symmetry.space_group_name_H-M   'P 1'
#
loop_
_entity.id
_entity.type
_entity.pdbx_description
1 polymer ?
#
loop_
_entity_poly.entity_id
_entity_poly.type
_entity_poly.pdbx_seq_one_letter_code
_entity_poly.pdbx_strand_id
1 'polypeptide(L)'
;MRTVRTEENIAAVASSVNENREMSIRRRSQQLGLCYSTTWKILSVDLGLKAYKIELVQELKPNDLPQRLMFGEWALEQLDENPLFYRKIVFSDEAHFWLNGYVNKQNCRIWSDEQPHAINELPMHPEKTTVWCGLWAGGIIGPFFFKDDRGRNVTVNGERYRAMIHDFFLPQLAELNLVNMWFHQDDATCHTARETMNMLKDEFGEQLISRNGPVSWPPRSCDLTPLDYFLWGYVKSLVYVDKPNTIEALQDNITRVIRRIQPEMLEQVAQNWTFRMDHLKRSRGQHLNEVIFKT
;
A
#
# COMPACT_ATOMS: atom_id res chain seq x y z
N MET A 1 -4.25 39.62 15.72
CA MET A 1 -4.09 38.49 14.79
C MET A 1 -5.50 38.02 14.42
N ARG A 2 -6.00 38.35 13.21
CA ARG A 2 -7.37 38.00 12.79
C ARG A 2 -7.43 36.49 12.54
N THR A 3 -8.37 35.80 13.20
CA THR A 3 -8.62 34.38 12.98
C THR A 3 -9.19 34.18 11.56
N VAL A 4 -8.42 33.53 10.68
CA VAL A 4 -8.80 33.27 9.28
C VAL A 4 -9.94 32.24 9.16
N ARG A 5 -10.31 31.58 10.27
CA ARG A 5 -11.49 30.71 10.40
C ARG A 5 -12.72 31.53 10.80
N THR A 6 -13.23 32.33 9.88
CA THR A 6 -14.50 33.06 10.03
C THR A 6 -15.66 32.17 9.58
N GLU A 7 -16.88 32.45 10.05
CA GLU A 7 -18.09 31.74 9.59
C GLU A 7 -18.27 31.83 8.07
N GLU A 8 -17.90 32.97 7.47
CA GLU A 8 -17.92 33.19 6.03
C GLU A 8 -16.98 32.23 5.27
N ASN A 9 -15.75 32.04 5.76
CA ASN A 9 -14.80 31.10 5.15
C ASN A 9 -15.22 29.64 5.35
N ILE A 10 -15.86 29.31 6.48
CA ILE A 10 -16.41 27.97 6.73
C ILE A 10 -17.54 27.68 5.74
N ALA A 11 -18.46 28.63 5.57
CA ALA A 11 -19.56 28.52 4.61
C ALA A 11 -19.05 28.40 3.16
N ALA A 12 -18.05 29.20 2.78
CA ALA A 12 -17.45 29.14 1.44
C ALA A 12 -16.78 27.79 1.16
N VAL A 13 -16.05 27.23 2.12
CA VAL A 13 -15.46 25.89 2.01
C VAL A 13 -16.56 24.81 1.95
N ALA A 14 -17.62 24.93 2.75
CA ALA A 14 -18.74 23.97 2.75
C ALA A 14 -19.49 23.95 1.41
N SER A 15 -19.83 25.12 0.86
CA SER A 15 -20.47 25.24 -0.47
C SER A 15 -19.59 24.65 -1.57
N SER A 16 -18.30 24.96 -1.55
CA SER A 16 -17.34 24.40 -2.49
C SER A 16 -17.28 22.86 -2.40
N VAL A 17 -17.39 22.26 -1.20
CA VAL A 17 -17.42 20.80 -1.04
C VAL A 17 -18.70 20.22 -1.62
N ASN A 18 -19.83 20.88 -1.43
CA ASN A 18 -21.11 20.40 -1.96
C ASN A 18 -21.15 20.44 -3.50
N GLU A 19 -20.52 21.44 -4.11
CA GLU A 19 -20.38 21.56 -5.57
C GLU A 19 -19.45 20.51 -6.16
N ASN A 20 -18.32 20.22 -5.51
CA ASN A 20 -17.38 19.21 -5.98
C ASN A 20 -16.63 18.57 -4.81
N ARG A 21 -17.08 17.36 -4.42
CA ARG A 21 -16.50 16.57 -3.34
C ARG A 21 -15.13 15.98 -3.68
N GLU A 22 -14.78 15.86 -4.97
CA GLU A 22 -13.52 15.29 -5.44
C GLU A 22 -12.40 16.32 -5.55
N MET A 23 -12.72 17.61 -5.40
CA MET A 23 -11.77 18.71 -5.50
C MET A 23 -10.75 18.68 -4.36
N SER A 24 -9.46 18.73 -4.72
CA SER A 24 -8.35 18.70 -3.76
C SER A 24 -8.33 19.93 -2.85
N ILE A 25 -7.81 19.76 -1.64
CA ILE A 25 -7.66 20.84 -0.65
C ILE A 25 -6.83 22.00 -1.21
N ARG A 26 -5.82 21.70 -2.04
CA ARG A 26 -4.94 22.71 -2.64
C ARG A 26 -5.68 23.57 -3.66
N ARG A 27 -6.43 22.94 -4.58
CA ARG A 27 -7.24 23.66 -5.56
C ARG A 27 -8.36 24.45 -4.90
N ARG A 28 -9.01 23.85 -3.89
CA ARG A 28 -10.02 24.52 -3.06
C ARG A 28 -9.45 25.74 -2.33
N SER A 29 -8.24 25.62 -1.79
CA SER A 29 -7.56 26.74 -1.12
C SER A 29 -7.22 27.88 -2.09
N GLN A 30 -6.81 27.54 -3.32
CA GLN A 30 -6.50 28.53 -4.35
C GLN A 30 -7.75 29.26 -4.86
N GLN A 31 -8.86 28.54 -5.11
CA GLN A 31 -10.12 29.13 -5.55
C GLN A 31 -10.73 30.05 -4.50
N LEU A 32 -10.62 29.68 -3.22
CA LEU A 32 -11.19 30.44 -2.11
C LEU A 32 -10.23 31.50 -1.57
N GLY A 33 -9.03 31.65 -2.14
CA GLY A 33 -8.02 32.58 -1.65
C GLY A 33 -7.53 32.29 -0.22
N LEU A 34 -7.68 31.04 0.24
CA LEU A 34 -7.30 30.60 1.58
C LEU A 34 -5.94 29.89 1.57
N CYS A 35 -5.25 29.89 2.70
CA CYS A 35 -4.07 29.04 2.85
C CYS A 35 -4.47 27.58 3.06
N TYR A 36 -3.66 26.66 2.54
CA TYR A 36 -3.89 25.21 2.61
C TYR A 36 -4.20 24.71 4.03
N SER A 37 -3.43 25.16 5.02
CA SER A 37 -3.60 24.74 6.42
C SER A 37 -4.92 25.21 7.03
N THR A 38 -5.45 26.36 6.60
CA THR A 38 -6.76 26.85 7.03
C THR A 38 -7.89 26.07 6.36
N THR A 39 -7.80 25.83 5.04
CA THR A 39 -8.77 24.99 4.32
C THR A 39 -8.81 23.57 4.89
N TRP A 40 -7.65 22.99 5.22
CA TRP A 40 -7.57 21.66 5.86
C TRP A 40 -8.22 21.65 7.24
N LYS A 41 -7.97 22.65 8.10
CA LYS A 41 -8.59 22.76 9.42
C LYS A 41 -10.11 22.94 9.33
N ILE A 42 -10.59 23.73 8.37
CA ILE A 42 -12.03 23.89 8.14
C ILE A 42 -12.66 22.57 7.71
N LEU A 43 -12.07 21.87 6.74
CA LEU A 43 -12.57 20.57 6.27
C LEU A 43 -12.59 19.52 7.40
N SER A 44 -11.51 19.41 8.17
CA SER A 44 -11.33 18.35 9.18
C SER A 44 -11.98 18.64 10.53
N VAL A 45 -11.87 19.87 11.04
CA VAL A 45 -12.31 20.25 12.39
C VAL A 45 -13.70 20.88 12.38
N ASP A 46 -13.95 21.84 11.48
CA ASP A 46 -15.22 22.58 11.46
C ASP A 46 -16.34 21.81 10.75
N LEU A 47 -16.00 21.16 9.63
CA LEU A 47 -16.96 20.40 8.81
C LEU A 47 -16.96 18.90 9.13
N GLY A 48 -16.00 18.41 9.93
CA GLY A 48 -15.90 16.99 10.31
C GLY A 48 -15.68 16.03 9.14
N LEU A 49 -15.22 16.54 7.99
CA LEU A 49 -15.03 15.75 6.77
C LEU A 49 -13.72 14.99 6.82
N LYS A 50 -13.79 13.70 6.47
CA LYS A 50 -12.63 12.82 6.35
C LYS A 50 -12.18 12.73 4.90
N ALA A 51 -10.87 12.74 4.70
CA ALA A 51 -10.30 12.53 3.37
C ALA A 51 -10.42 11.04 3.02
N TYR A 52 -11.22 10.73 2.00
CA TYR A 52 -11.33 9.37 1.47
C TYR A 52 -10.44 9.23 0.23
N LYS A 53 -9.56 8.23 0.26
CA LYS A 53 -8.78 7.80 -0.90
C LYS A 53 -9.64 6.78 -1.66
N ILE A 54 -9.97 7.08 -2.92
CA ILE A 54 -10.61 6.10 -3.80
C ILE A 54 -9.53 5.07 -4.17
N GLU A 55 -9.68 3.85 -3.67
CA GLU A 55 -8.82 2.71 -4.02
C GLU A 55 -9.35 2.07 -5.31
N LEU A 56 -8.58 2.16 -6.41
CA LEU A 56 -8.87 1.42 -7.64
C LEU A 56 -8.49 -0.06 -7.40
N VAL A 57 -9.46 -0.83 -6.94
CA VAL A 57 -9.35 -2.26 -6.71
C VAL A 57 -9.69 -3.04 -7.99
N GLN A 58 -9.10 -4.22 -8.15
CA GLN A 58 -9.44 -5.10 -9.27
C GLN A 58 -10.89 -5.57 -9.13
N GLU A 59 -11.63 -5.62 -10.24
CA GLU A 59 -13.03 -6.10 -10.21
C GLU A 59 -13.12 -7.54 -9.67
N LEU A 60 -13.92 -7.70 -8.62
CA LEU A 60 -14.24 -9.02 -8.05
C LEU A 60 -15.14 -9.78 -9.02
N LYS A 61 -14.77 -11.04 -9.25
CA LYS A 61 -15.66 -12.01 -9.89
C LYS A 61 -16.50 -12.71 -8.82
N PRO A 62 -17.68 -13.24 -9.17
CA PRO A 62 -18.52 -13.98 -8.23
C PRO A 62 -17.80 -15.09 -7.45
N ASN A 63 -16.82 -15.75 -8.08
CA ASN A 63 -16.04 -16.82 -7.46
C ASN A 63 -14.98 -16.33 -6.45
N ASP A 64 -14.68 -15.03 -6.42
CA ASP A 64 -13.70 -14.45 -5.50
C ASP A 64 -14.34 -14.22 -4.12
N LEU A 65 -15.65 -13.92 -4.07
CA LEU A 65 -16.36 -13.58 -2.83
C LEU A 65 -16.31 -14.71 -1.77
N PRO A 66 -16.58 -15.99 -2.11
CA PRO A 66 -16.49 -17.07 -1.12
C PRO A 66 -15.07 -17.25 -0.59
N GLN A 67 -14.06 -17.15 -1.46
CA GLN A 67 -12.66 -17.30 -1.05
C GLN A 67 -12.23 -16.17 -0.10
N ARG A 68 -12.64 -14.94 -0.41
CA ARG A 68 -12.43 -13.76 0.45
C ARG A 68 -13.14 -13.92 1.79
N LEU A 69 -14.38 -14.39 1.80
CA LEU A 69 -15.12 -14.65 3.04
C LEU A 69 -14.44 -15.72 3.90
N MET A 70 -14.06 -16.86 3.32
CA MET A 70 -13.37 -17.94 4.03
C MET A 70 -12.07 -17.43 4.67
N PHE A 71 -11.30 -16.62 3.94
CA PHE A 71 -10.08 -16.02 4.50
C PHE A 71 -10.40 -15.08 5.68
N GLY A 72 -11.43 -14.24 5.54
CA GLY A 72 -11.86 -13.34 6.62
C GLY A 72 -12.35 -14.10 7.87
N GLU A 73 -13.06 -15.21 7.69
CA GLU A 73 -13.50 -16.07 8.79
C GLU A 73 -12.32 -16.71 9.52
N TRP A 74 -11.40 -17.34 8.78
CA TRP A 74 -10.16 -17.89 9.33
C TRP A 74 -9.35 -16.84 10.08
N ALA A 75 -9.18 -15.65 9.51
CA ALA A 75 -8.41 -14.57 10.13
C ALA A 75 -9.05 -14.09 11.44
N LEU A 76 -10.38 -14.06 11.52
CA LEU A 76 -11.10 -13.70 12.74
C LEU A 76 -10.99 -14.79 13.80
N GLU A 77 -11.01 -16.07 13.43
CA GLU A 77 -10.75 -17.16 14.37
C GLU A 77 -9.36 -17.05 15.00
N GLN A 78 -8.34 -16.74 14.20
CA GLN A 78 -6.98 -16.48 14.71
C GLN A 78 -6.93 -15.27 15.65
N LEU A 79 -7.72 -14.23 15.38
CA LEU A 79 -7.81 -13.03 16.23
C LEU A 79 -8.60 -13.28 17.53
N ASP A 80 -9.59 -14.18 17.51
CA ASP A 80 -10.32 -14.60 18.71
C ASP A 80 -9.40 -15.40 19.65
N GLU A 81 -8.53 -16.25 19.12
CA GLU A 81 -7.51 -16.98 19.91
C GLU A 81 -6.40 -16.05 20.40
N ASN A 82 -5.96 -15.12 19.56
CA ASN A 82 -4.91 -14.16 19.89
C ASN A 82 -5.25 -12.77 19.31
N PRO A 83 -5.72 -11.82 20.14
CA PRO A 83 -6.05 -10.47 19.69
C PRO A 83 -4.89 -9.70 19.04
N LEU A 84 -3.64 -10.13 19.26
CA LEU A 84 -2.44 -9.56 18.66
C LEU A 84 -1.91 -10.40 17.47
N PHE A 85 -2.74 -11.27 16.88
CA PHE A 85 -2.33 -12.12 15.76
C PHE A 85 -1.80 -11.32 14.56
N TYR A 86 -2.37 -10.14 14.28
CA TYR A 86 -1.88 -9.24 13.23
C TYR A 86 -0.40 -8.83 13.39
N ARG A 87 0.14 -8.85 14.62
CA ARG A 87 1.57 -8.59 14.88
C ARG A 87 2.47 -9.76 14.50
N LYS A 88 1.90 -10.95 14.31
CA LYS A 88 2.61 -12.18 13.93
C LYS A 88 2.64 -12.41 12.43
N ILE A 89 2.18 -11.47 11.61
CA ILE A 89 2.15 -11.60 10.14
C ILE A 89 3.18 -10.63 9.53
N VAL A 90 4.01 -11.15 8.65
CA VAL A 90 4.82 -10.36 7.71
C VAL A 90 4.14 -10.39 6.36
N PHE A 91 3.57 -9.26 5.96
CA PHE A 91 3.03 -9.06 4.63
C PHE A 91 4.16 -8.73 3.67
N SER A 92 4.23 -9.38 2.52
CA SER A 92 5.17 -9.03 1.45
C SER A 92 4.46 -8.70 0.14
N ASP A 93 5.10 -7.84 -0.65
CA ASP A 93 4.63 -7.44 -1.99
C ASP A 93 5.75 -6.72 -2.77
N GLU A 94 5.56 -6.55 -4.08
CA GLU A 94 6.43 -5.79 -4.98
C GLU A 94 5.73 -4.59 -5.61
N ALA A 95 6.45 -3.47 -5.69
CA ALA A 95 6.02 -2.30 -6.43
C ALA A 95 7.03 -1.85 -7.49
N HIS A 96 6.50 -1.46 -8.65
CA HIS A 96 7.27 -0.75 -9.67
C HIS A 96 7.25 0.77 -9.44
N PHE A 97 8.44 1.36 -9.46
CA PHE A 97 8.66 2.81 -9.50
C PHE A 97 9.36 3.16 -10.81
N TRP A 98 8.90 4.21 -11.46
CA TRP A 98 9.38 4.61 -12.78
C TRP A 98 10.01 6.00 -12.70
N LEU A 99 11.13 6.19 -13.38
CA LEU A 99 11.95 7.40 -13.24
C LEU A 99 11.21 8.67 -13.71
N ASN A 100 10.40 8.55 -14.76
CA ASN A 100 9.54 9.63 -15.25
C ASN A 100 8.31 9.90 -14.36
N GLY A 101 8.25 9.31 -13.16
CA GLY A 101 7.09 9.41 -12.29
C GLY A 101 5.88 8.66 -12.83
N TYR A 102 6.04 7.71 -13.77
CA TYR A 102 4.95 6.85 -14.18
C TYR A 102 4.46 6.07 -12.96
N VAL A 103 3.35 6.53 -12.43
CA VAL A 103 2.61 5.79 -11.43
C VAL A 103 1.91 4.66 -12.19
N ASN A 104 1.97 3.42 -11.69
CA ASN A 104 1.17 2.32 -12.25
C ASN A 104 -0.27 2.83 -12.46
N LYS A 105 -0.91 2.55 -13.60
CA LYS A 105 -2.29 2.99 -13.90
C LYS A 105 -3.32 2.53 -12.87
N GLN A 106 -3.05 1.44 -12.14
CA GLN A 106 -3.83 1.01 -10.95
C GLN A 106 -3.67 1.92 -9.72
N ASN A 107 -2.67 2.81 -9.74
CA ASN A 107 -2.37 3.82 -8.72
C ASN A 107 -2.32 5.25 -9.34
N CYS A 108 -2.71 5.45 -10.60
CA CYS A 108 -2.59 6.75 -11.27
C CYS A 108 -3.67 7.72 -10.79
N ARG A 109 -3.25 8.83 -10.19
CA ARG A 109 -4.02 10.07 -10.21
C ARG A 109 -3.17 11.14 -10.89
N ILE A 110 -3.61 11.58 -12.06
CA ILE A 110 -3.12 12.81 -12.68
C ILE A 110 -3.95 13.94 -12.06
N TRP A 111 -3.27 14.97 -11.55
CA TRP A 111 -3.89 16.23 -11.13
C TRP A 111 -3.52 17.29 -12.17
N SER A 112 -4.49 17.77 -12.94
CA SER A 112 -4.31 18.82 -13.95
C SER A 112 -5.52 19.74 -13.98
N ASP A 113 -5.31 21.02 -14.28
CA ASP A 113 -6.36 22.04 -14.36
C ASP A 113 -7.03 22.13 -15.75
N GLU A 114 -6.52 21.41 -16.76
CA GLU A 114 -7.16 21.20 -18.07
C GLU A 114 -7.05 19.72 -18.52
N GLN A 115 -7.99 19.25 -19.35
CA GLN A 115 -7.98 17.91 -19.94
C GLN A 115 -6.69 17.74 -20.76
N PRO A 116 -5.76 16.84 -20.37
CA PRO A 116 -4.50 16.73 -21.08
C PRO A 116 -4.77 16.03 -22.40
N HIS A 117 -4.90 16.79 -23.49
CA HIS A 117 -4.60 16.32 -24.84
C HIS A 117 -3.09 16.13 -24.99
N ALA A 118 -2.48 15.38 -24.07
CA ALA A 118 -1.08 15.01 -24.12
C ALA A 118 -0.99 13.71 -24.93
N ILE A 119 -0.70 13.85 -26.22
CA ILE A 119 0.04 12.80 -26.91
C ILE A 119 1.42 12.81 -26.25
N ASN A 120 1.59 12.01 -25.20
CA ASN A 120 2.91 11.78 -24.65
C ASN A 120 3.65 10.87 -25.63
N GLU A 121 4.52 11.46 -26.44
CA GLU A 121 5.59 10.73 -27.09
C GLU A 121 6.52 10.20 -25.99
N LEU A 122 6.27 8.96 -25.61
CA LEU A 122 7.04 8.25 -24.61
C LEU A 122 8.25 7.61 -25.28
N PRO A 123 9.44 7.63 -24.65
CA PRO A 123 10.47 6.67 -25.01
C PRO A 123 9.91 5.27 -24.80
N MET A 124 10.19 4.39 -25.76
CA MET A 124 9.62 3.03 -25.87
C MET A 124 9.84 2.17 -24.60
N HIS A 125 10.79 2.54 -23.73
CA HIS A 125 11.12 1.87 -22.47
C HIS A 125 11.52 2.86 -21.36
N PRO A 126 10.57 3.38 -20.54
CA PRO A 126 10.95 4.22 -19.40
C PRO A 126 11.69 3.39 -18.35
N GLU A 127 12.76 3.94 -17.78
CA GLU A 127 13.53 3.26 -16.74
C GLU A 127 12.66 3.05 -15.49
N LYS A 128 12.73 1.85 -14.92
CA LYS A 128 11.99 1.47 -13.72
C LYS A 128 12.87 0.68 -12.77
N THR A 129 12.51 0.72 -11.49
CA THR A 129 13.02 -0.17 -10.46
C THR A 129 11.85 -0.93 -9.81
N THR A 130 12.07 -2.21 -9.52
CA THR A 130 11.13 -3.04 -8.78
C THR A 130 11.64 -3.17 -7.36
N VAL A 131 10.77 -2.87 -6.41
CA VAL A 131 11.09 -2.85 -4.99
C VAL A 131 10.26 -3.90 -4.29
N TRP A 132 10.90 -4.75 -3.51
CA TRP A 132 10.24 -5.65 -2.56
C TRP A 132 10.34 -5.10 -1.15
N CYS A 133 9.28 -5.26 -0.36
CA CYS A 133 9.30 -5.00 1.09
C CYS A 133 8.50 -6.07 1.83
N GLY A 134 8.91 -6.36 3.06
CA GLY A 134 8.12 -7.05 4.07
C GLY A 134 7.65 -6.06 5.13
N LEU A 135 6.36 -6.00 5.43
CA LEU A 135 5.78 -5.14 6.45
C LEU A 135 5.19 -5.99 7.57
N TRP A 136 5.59 -5.70 8.80
CA TRP A 136 4.97 -6.23 10.01
C TRP A 136 4.73 -5.09 11.01
N ALA A 137 4.03 -5.37 12.10
CA ALA A 137 3.57 -4.33 13.02
C ALA A 137 4.68 -3.46 13.62
N GLY A 138 5.89 -4.01 13.84
CA GLY A 138 7.01 -3.28 14.42
C GLY A 138 8.03 -2.73 13.41
N GLY A 139 7.84 -2.94 12.10
CA GLY A 139 8.83 -2.46 11.12
C GLY A 139 8.62 -2.89 9.68
N ILE A 140 9.52 -2.41 8.82
CA ILE A 140 9.61 -2.80 7.41
C ILE A 140 10.97 -3.48 7.19
N ILE A 141 10.95 -4.67 6.61
CA ILE A 141 12.12 -5.38 6.08
C ILE A 141 12.27 -4.99 4.62
N GLY A 142 13.42 -4.43 4.25
CA GLY A 142 13.62 -3.80 2.95
C GLY A 142 13.87 -2.29 3.05
N PRO A 143 13.82 -1.56 1.93
CA PRO A 143 13.53 -2.03 0.57
C PRO A 143 14.61 -2.95 -0.01
N PHE A 144 14.21 -3.98 -0.76
CA PHE A 144 15.11 -4.76 -1.62
C PHE A 144 14.91 -4.37 -3.08
N PHE A 145 16.01 -4.10 -3.78
CA PHE A 145 16.00 -3.73 -5.20
C PHE A 145 16.57 -4.87 -6.04
N PHE A 146 15.78 -5.38 -7.00
CA PHE A 146 16.24 -6.44 -7.89
C PHE A 146 17.25 -5.91 -8.91
N LYS A 147 18.53 -6.27 -8.72
CA LYS A 147 19.66 -5.87 -9.57
C LYS A 147 20.41 -7.09 -10.11
N ASP A 148 21.06 -6.95 -11.27
CA ASP A 148 22.08 -7.90 -11.75
C ASP A 148 23.46 -7.62 -11.14
N ASP A 149 24.44 -8.48 -11.43
CA ASP A 149 25.84 -8.37 -10.97
C ASP A 149 26.52 -7.06 -11.40
N ARG A 150 25.95 -6.35 -12.38
CA ARG A 150 26.43 -5.05 -12.88
C ARG A 150 25.65 -3.89 -12.27
N GLY A 151 24.78 -4.15 -11.29
CA GLY A 151 23.97 -3.15 -10.60
C GLY A 151 22.74 -2.66 -11.38
N ARG A 152 22.39 -3.27 -12.51
CA ARG A 152 21.27 -2.84 -13.37
C ARG A 152 19.97 -3.47 -12.89
N ASN A 153 18.86 -2.71 -12.93
CA ASN A 153 17.54 -3.23 -12.56
C ASN A 153 17.12 -4.40 -13.46
N VAL A 154 16.56 -5.44 -12.85
CA VAL A 154 16.09 -6.63 -13.56
C VAL A 154 14.64 -6.95 -13.27
N THR A 155 14.00 -7.67 -14.19
CA THR A 155 12.67 -8.23 -13.97
C THR A 155 12.72 -9.34 -12.94
N VAL A 156 11.74 -9.36 -12.04
CA VAL A 156 11.55 -10.43 -11.06
C VAL A 156 11.11 -11.69 -11.80
N ASN A 157 11.86 -12.78 -11.62
CA ASN A 157 11.47 -14.12 -12.03
C ASN A 157 11.47 -15.03 -10.79
N GLY A 158 10.96 -16.26 -10.91
CA GLY A 158 10.86 -17.17 -9.78
C GLY A 158 12.21 -17.46 -9.08
N GLU A 159 13.29 -17.58 -9.85
CA GLU A 159 14.63 -17.82 -9.31
C GLU A 159 15.15 -16.64 -8.48
N ARG A 160 15.09 -15.42 -9.02
CA ARG A 160 15.50 -14.19 -8.31
C ARG A 160 14.62 -13.91 -7.10
N TYR A 161 13.33 -14.24 -7.18
CA TYR A 161 12.43 -14.13 -6.05
C TYR A 161 12.86 -15.07 -4.91
N ARG A 162 13.12 -16.34 -5.23
CA ARG A 162 13.62 -17.31 -4.23
C ARG A 162 14.97 -16.91 -3.65
N ALA A 163 15.91 -16.44 -4.47
CA ALA A 163 17.18 -15.92 -4.00
C ALA A 163 16.99 -14.72 -3.06
N MET A 164 16.10 -13.78 -3.38
CA MET A 164 15.76 -12.67 -2.48
C MET A 164 15.18 -13.17 -1.15
N ILE A 165 14.28 -14.16 -1.17
CA ILE A 165 13.74 -14.73 0.07
C ILE A 165 14.84 -15.36 0.92
N HIS A 166 15.66 -16.22 0.33
CA HIS A 166 16.68 -16.97 1.06
C HIS A 166 17.88 -16.11 1.49
N ASP A 167 18.39 -15.25 0.61
CA ASP A 167 19.66 -14.53 0.82
C ASP A 167 19.46 -13.16 1.50
N PHE A 168 18.23 -12.61 1.46
CA PHE A 168 17.92 -11.32 2.05
C PHE A 168 16.83 -11.40 3.13
N PHE A 169 15.66 -11.97 2.84
CA PHE A 169 14.53 -11.91 3.77
C PHE A 169 14.71 -12.78 5.01
N LEU A 170 15.04 -14.07 4.86
CA LEU A 170 15.22 -14.99 6.00
C LEU A 170 16.33 -14.52 6.97
N PRO A 171 17.50 -14.05 6.50
CA PRO A 171 18.50 -13.45 7.39
C PRO A 171 18.00 -12.24 8.18
N GLN A 172 17.18 -11.38 7.55
CA GLN A 172 16.60 -10.20 8.22
C GLN A 172 15.59 -10.61 9.30
N LEU A 173 14.78 -11.66 9.09
CA LEU A 173 13.90 -12.20 10.13
C LEU A 173 14.70 -12.68 11.34
N ALA A 174 15.81 -13.40 11.09
CA ALA A 174 16.68 -13.89 12.14
C ALA A 174 17.36 -12.75 12.92
N GLU A 175 17.86 -11.72 12.23
CA GLU A 175 18.50 -10.55 12.84
C GLU A 175 17.52 -9.76 13.72
N LEU A 176 16.28 -9.61 13.29
CA LEU A 176 15.22 -8.95 14.05
C LEU A 176 14.60 -9.84 15.15
N ASN A 177 15.08 -11.08 15.30
CA ASN A 177 14.55 -12.10 16.22
C ASN A 177 13.03 -12.32 16.06
N LEU A 178 12.56 -12.30 14.81
CA LEU A 178 11.17 -12.49 14.44
C LEU A 178 10.86 -13.98 14.28
N VAL A 179 10.75 -14.67 15.41
CA VAL A 179 10.46 -16.11 15.46
C VAL A 179 8.95 -16.40 15.34
N ASN A 180 8.60 -17.53 14.72
CA ASN A 180 7.23 -18.01 14.56
C ASN A 180 6.29 -17.01 13.85
N MET A 181 6.81 -16.27 12.87
CA MET A 181 6.03 -15.35 12.05
C MET A 181 5.32 -16.08 10.92
N TRP A 182 4.11 -15.62 10.64
CA TRP A 182 3.38 -15.97 9.44
C TRP A 182 3.92 -15.17 8.26
N PHE A 183 4.23 -15.85 7.16
CA PHE A 183 4.63 -15.20 5.93
C PHE A 183 3.46 -15.10 4.96
N HIS A 184 3.25 -13.91 4.41
CA HIS A 184 2.23 -13.66 3.38
C HIS A 184 2.88 -13.23 2.06
N GLN A 185 2.40 -13.82 0.95
CA GLN A 185 2.69 -13.40 -0.43
C GLN A 185 1.43 -13.48 -1.31
N ASP A 186 1.38 -12.67 -2.36
CA ASP A 186 0.24 -12.60 -3.28
C ASP A 186 0.21 -13.73 -4.34
N ASP A 187 -0.68 -13.59 -5.32
CA ASP A 187 -0.97 -14.58 -6.36
C ASP A 187 -0.03 -14.54 -7.58
N ALA A 188 1.06 -13.75 -7.56
CA ALA A 188 1.95 -13.64 -8.70
C ALA A 188 2.53 -15.00 -9.14
N THR A 189 2.80 -15.14 -10.44
CA THR A 189 3.27 -16.41 -11.01
C THR A 189 4.58 -16.89 -10.37
N CYS A 190 5.49 -15.98 -9.99
CA CYS A 190 6.73 -16.32 -9.30
C CYS A 190 6.50 -16.85 -7.88
N HIS A 191 5.44 -16.39 -7.20
CA HIS A 191 5.08 -16.77 -5.84
C HIS A 191 4.44 -18.15 -5.79
N THR A 192 3.60 -18.45 -6.78
CA THR A 192 2.81 -19.69 -6.86
C THR A 192 3.51 -20.83 -7.58
N ALA A 193 4.69 -20.59 -8.16
CA ALA A 193 5.52 -21.63 -8.77
C ALA A 193 5.86 -22.74 -7.76
N ARG A 194 5.83 -23.99 -8.22
CA ARG A 194 6.02 -25.18 -7.35
C ARG A 194 7.30 -25.11 -6.52
N GLU A 195 8.42 -24.71 -7.15
CA GLU A 195 9.71 -24.59 -6.47
C GLU A 195 9.69 -23.52 -5.36
N THR A 196 9.05 -22.38 -5.62
CA THR A 196 8.89 -21.30 -4.64
C THR A 196 8.01 -21.76 -3.48
N MET A 197 6.89 -22.40 -3.77
CA MET A 197 5.98 -22.92 -2.75
C MET A 197 6.60 -24.03 -1.91
N ASN A 198 7.41 -24.91 -2.49
CA ASN A 198 8.11 -25.96 -1.75
C ASN A 198 9.10 -25.33 -0.77
N MET A 199 9.95 -24.42 -1.24
CA MET A 199 10.90 -23.69 -0.40
C MET A 199 10.19 -22.96 0.75
N LEU A 200 9.11 -22.24 0.47
CA LEU A 200 8.37 -21.52 1.52
C LEU A 200 7.68 -22.45 2.52
N LYS A 201 7.24 -23.64 2.10
CA LYS A 201 6.68 -24.64 3.02
C LYS A 201 7.76 -25.27 3.89
N ASP A 202 8.95 -25.47 3.36
CA ASP A 202 10.08 -25.98 4.13
C ASP A 202 10.50 -24.97 5.22
N GLU A 203 10.46 -23.68 4.93
CA GLU A 203 10.86 -22.60 5.85
C GLU A 203 9.76 -22.19 6.85
N PHE A 204 8.50 -22.06 6.40
CA PHE A 204 7.40 -21.53 7.22
C PHE A 204 6.39 -22.59 7.69
N GLY A 205 6.43 -23.81 7.13
CA GLY A 205 5.50 -24.88 7.48
C GLY A 205 4.04 -24.45 7.32
N GLU A 206 3.25 -24.61 8.39
CA GLU A 206 1.84 -24.21 8.47
C GLU A 206 1.63 -22.68 8.52
N GLN A 207 2.69 -21.89 8.81
CA GLN A 207 2.62 -20.44 8.99
C GLN A 207 2.75 -19.68 7.66
N LEU A 208 2.12 -20.17 6.60
CA LEU A 208 2.23 -19.62 5.25
C LEU A 208 0.85 -19.24 4.69
N ILE A 209 0.69 -17.97 4.37
CA ILE A 209 -0.49 -17.39 3.71
C ILE A 209 -0.14 -17.13 2.25
N SER A 210 -0.63 -17.99 1.36
CA SER A 210 -0.42 -17.89 -0.08
C SER A 210 -1.43 -18.77 -0.80
N ARG A 211 -1.73 -18.48 -2.08
CA ARG A 211 -2.71 -19.23 -2.89
C ARG A 211 -2.62 -20.76 -2.80
N ASN A 212 -1.40 -21.30 -2.75
CA ASN A 212 -1.11 -22.75 -2.70
C ASN A 212 -0.51 -23.18 -1.34
N GLY A 213 -0.61 -22.30 -0.33
CA GLY A 213 -0.14 -22.53 1.03
C GLY A 213 -1.20 -23.23 1.90
N PRO A 214 -0.84 -23.53 3.16
CA PRO A 214 -1.77 -24.00 4.19
C PRO A 214 -3.00 -23.09 4.35
N VAL A 215 -2.78 -21.78 4.31
CA VAL A 215 -3.83 -20.77 4.29
C VAL A 215 -3.89 -20.12 2.92
N SER A 216 -4.96 -20.39 2.19
CA SER A 216 -5.15 -19.85 0.84
C SER A 216 -5.39 -18.34 0.89
N TRP A 217 -4.52 -17.57 0.22
CA TRP A 217 -4.74 -16.15 0.02
C TRP A 217 -5.83 -15.92 -1.04
N PRO A 218 -6.85 -15.08 -0.78
CA PRO A 218 -7.92 -14.86 -1.73
C PRO A 218 -7.48 -14.02 -2.93
N PRO A 219 -7.89 -14.38 -4.16
CA PRO A 219 -7.51 -13.64 -5.36
C PRO A 219 -8.03 -12.19 -5.32
N ARG A 220 -7.32 -11.27 -5.97
CA ARG A 220 -7.71 -9.86 -6.15
C ARG A 220 -7.96 -9.11 -4.84
N SER A 221 -7.15 -9.39 -3.83
CA SER A 221 -7.32 -8.88 -2.47
C SER A 221 -6.28 -7.84 -2.07
N CYS A 222 -5.88 -6.97 -3.02
CA CYS A 222 -4.98 -5.84 -2.74
C CYS A 222 -5.51 -4.95 -1.61
N ASP A 223 -6.82 -4.83 -1.44
CA ASP A 223 -7.43 -4.10 -0.34
C ASP A 223 -7.23 -4.75 1.04
N LEU A 224 -6.66 -5.94 1.11
CA LEU A 224 -6.35 -6.65 2.35
C LEU A 224 -4.86 -6.62 2.71
N THR A 225 -3.97 -6.17 1.81
CA THR A 225 -2.51 -6.10 2.07
C THR A 225 -2.12 -4.69 2.56
N PRO A 226 -1.41 -4.58 3.70
CA PRO A 226 -0.86 -3.30 4.16
C PRO A 226 0.07 -2.61 3.17
N LEU A 227 0.73 -3.37 2.29
CA LEU A 227 1.63 -2.79 1.31
C LEU A 227 0.85 -2.03 0.24
N ASP A 228 -0.27 -2.57 -0.22
CA ASP A 228 -1.12 -1.97 -1.24
C ASP A 228 -1.93 -0.78 -0.71
N TYR A 229 -2.69 -0.98 0.37
CA TYR A 229 -3.59 0.08 0.84
C TYR A 229 -2.84 1.24 1.52
N PHE A 230 -1.62 0.99 2.03
CA PHE A 230 -0.82 1.98 2.75
C PHE A 230 0.56 2.21 2.11
N LEU A 231 1.49 1.25 2.17
CA LEU A 231 2.93 1.52 1.96
C LEU A 231 3.22 2.12 0.58
N TRP A 232 2.77 1.48 -0.49
CA TRP A 232 3.09 1.92 -1.85
C TRP A 232 2.47 3.25 -2.20
N GLY A 233 1.24 3.50 -1.75
CA GLY A 233 0.59 4.81 -1.91
C GLY A 233 1.35 5.91 -1.15
N TYR A 234 1.74 5.63 0.09
CA TYR A 234 2.49 6.56 0.94
C TYR A 234 3.86 6.87 0.34
N VAL A 235 4.65 5.85 0.00
CA VAL A 235 5.99 6.02 -0.57
C VAL A 235 5.93 6.77 -1.90
N LYS A 236 5.03 6.39 -2.82
CA LYS A 236 4.87 7.09 -4.11
C LYS A 236 4.52 8.57 -3.94
N SER A 237 3.81 8.95 -2.89
CA SER A 237 3.47 10.35 -2.64
C SER A 237 4.67 11.23 -2.23
N LEU A 238 5.76 10.62 -1.76
CA LEU A 238 6.91 11.32 -1.20
C LEU A 238 8.18 11.21 -2.07
N VAL A 239 8.38 10.10 -2.77
CA VAL A 239 9.65 9.84 -3.49
C VAL A 239 9.87 10.72 -4.73
N TYR A 240 8.80 11.27 -5.30
CA TYR A 240 8.87 12.14 -6.48
C TYR A 240 8.88 13.64 -6.15
N VAL A 241 8.80 14.02 -4.86
CA VAL A 241 8.84 15.43 -4.43
C VAL A 241 10.12 16.11 -4.89
N ASP A 242 11.25 15.40 -4.80
CA ASP A 242 12.58 15.90 -5.15
C ASP A 242 12.93 15.70 -6.64
N LYS A 243 11.97 15.22 -7.46
CA LYS A 243 12.14 14.97 -8.90
C LYS A 243 13.44 14.22 -9.26
N PRO A 244 13.60 12.96 -8.82
CA PRO A 244 14.81 12.19 -9.10
C PRO A 244 15.03 12.04 -10.61
N ASN A 245 16.25 12.31 -11.07
CA ASN A 245 16.64 12.23 -12.48
C ASN A 245 17.44 10.95 -12.83
N THR A 246 17.78 10.13 -11.83
CA THR A 246 18.42 8.82 -12.03
C THR A 246 17.73 7.73 -11.19
N ILE A 247 17.88 6.48 -11.58
CA ILE A 247 17.38 5.32 -10.82
C ILE A 247 17.99 5.29 -9.42
N GLU A 248 19.27 5.60 -9.28
CA GLU A 248 19.97 5.61 -7.99
C GLU A 248 19.34 6.65 -7.05
N ALA A 249 19.10 7.87 -7.54
CA ALA A 249 18.45 8.92 -6.76
C ALA A 249 17.00 8.52 -6.36
N LEU A 250 16.29 7.82 -7.25
CA LEU A 250 14.96 7.28 -6.94
C LEU A 250 15.03 6.19 -5.85
N GLN A 251 15.99 5.28 -5.92
CA GLN A 251 16.21 4.24 -4.91
C GLN A 251 16.61 4.81 -3.55
N ASP A 252 17.46 5.84 -3.55
CA ASP A 252 17.85 6.58 -2.33
C ASP A 252 16.64 7.27 -1.70
N ASN A 253 15.78 7.89 -2.53
CA ASN A 253 14.53 8.49 -2.06
C ASN A 253 13.58 7.45 -1.47
N ILE A 254 13.39 6.30 -2.12
CA ILE A 254 12.56 5.20 -1.61
C ILE A 254 13.09 4.72 -0.26
N THR A 255 14.39 4.46 -0.17
CA THR A 255 15.07 4.02 1.06
C THR A 255 14.90 5.04 2.19
N ARG A 256 15.11 6.33 1.89
CA ARG A 256 14.94 7.41 2.86
C ARG A 256 13.51 7.55 3.35
N VAL A 257 12.53 7.43 2.46
CA VAL A 257 11.10 7.52 2.84
C VAL A 257 10.72 6.33 3.72
N ILE A 258 11.07 5.10 3.33
CA ILE A 258 10.77 3.89 4.11
C ILE A 258 11.39 3.97 5.51
N ARG A 259 12.67 4.34 5.61
CA ARG A 259 13.36 4.49 6.92
C ARG A 259 12.78 5.57 7.84
N ARG A 260 11.99 6.51 7.31
CA ARG A 260 11.34 7.57 8.10
C ARG A 260 9.97 7.16 8.62
N ILE A 261 9.39 6.07 8.12
CA ILE A 261 8.10 5.56 8.61
C ILE A 261 8.29 5.11 10.06
N GLN A 262 7.48 5.67 10.95
CA GLN A 262 7.59 5.40 12.39
C GLN A 262 6.91 4.06 12.73
N PRO A 263 7.46 3.27 13.68
CA PRO A 263 6.85 2.01 14.11
C PRO A 263 5.40 2.17 14.58
N GLU A 264 5.05 3.28 15.22
CA GLU A 264 3.67 3.54 15.69
C GLU A 264 2.68 3.63 14.51
N MET A 265 3.11 4.16 13.37
CA MET A 265 2.31 4.21 12.16
C MET A 265 2.11 2.81 11.58
N LEU A 266 3.14 1.96 11.63
CA LEU A 266 3.08 0.58 11.16
C LEU A 266 2.20 -0.30 12.05
N GLU A 267 2.24 -0.08 13.36
CA GLU A 267 1.36 -0.72 14.32
C GLU A 267 -0.11 -0.39 14.01
N GLN A 268 -0.44 0.89 13.79
CA GLN A 268 -1.80 1.31 13.42
C GLN A 268 -2.26 0.71 12.09
N VAL A 269 -1.35 0.65 11.10
CA VAL A 269 -1.61 0.04 9.80
C VAL A 269 -1.87 -1.46 9.95
N ALA A 270 -1.02 -2.18 10.68
CA ALA A 270 -1.21 -3.60 10.94
C ALA A 270 -2.49 -3.88 11.75
N GLN A 271 -2.81 -3.03 12.74
CA GLN A 271 -4.06 -3.15 13.50
C GLN A 271 -5.30 -2.91 12.63
N ASN A 272 -5.23 -1.99 11.66
CA ASN A 272 -6.32 -1.74 10.72
C ASN A 272 -6.69 -3.00 9.92
N TRP A 273 -5.75 -3.93 9.73
CA TRP A 273 -6.06 -5.23 9.12
C TRP A 273 -7.17 -5.98 9.86
N THR A 274 -7.24 -5.90 11.19
CA THR A 274 -8.30 -6.54 11.98
C THR A 274 -9.69 -5.98 11.66
N PHE A 275 -9.79 -4.65 11.50
CA PHE A 275 -11.02 -3.99 11.04
C PHE A 275 -11.40 -4.42 9.62
N ARG A 276 -10.40 -4.58 8.73
CA ARG A 276 -10.63 -5.06 7.37
C ARG A 276 -11.18 -6.49 7.36
N MET A 277 -10.72 -7.38 8.25
CA MET A 277 -11.24 -8.75 8.36
C MET A 277 -12.69 -8.79 8.84
N ASP A 278 -13.04 -7.99 9.86
CA ASP A 278 -14.42 -7.86 10.34
C ASP A 278 -15.34 -7.31 9.23
N HIS A 279 -14.89 -6.29 8.49
CA HIS A 279 -15.63 -5.80 7.33
C HIS A 279 -15.80 -6.89 6.27
N LEU A 280 -14.74 -7.64 5.93
CA LEU A 280 -14.78 -8.68 4.91
C LEU A 280 -15.84 -9.74 5.23
N LYS A 281 -15.98 -10.12 6.50
CA LYS A 281 -17.05 -11.01 6.96
C LYS A 281 -18.43 -10.39 6.80
N ARG A 282 -18.63 -9.16 7.29
CA ARG A 282 -19.93 -8.45 7.23
C ARG A 282 -20.39 -8.19 5.79
N SER A 283 -19.45 -7.89 4.91
CA SER A 283 -19.70 -7.58 3.50
C SER A 283 -19.81 -8.84 2.63
N ARG A 284 -19.66 -10.04 3.21
CA ARG A 284 -19.63 -11.33 2.50
C ARG A 284 -18.59 -11.36 1.37
N GLY A 285 -17.39 -10.91 1.67
CA GLY A 285 -16.24 -10.94 0.75
C GLY A 285 -16.16 -9.76 -0.21
N GLN A 286 -17.07 -8.80 -0.16
CA GLN A 286 -17.01 -7.58 -0.99
C GLN A 286 -15.85 -6.68 -0.57
N HIS A 287 -15.41 -5.81 -1.49
CA HIS A 287 -14.42 -4.78 -1.20
C HIS A 287 -14.84 -3.85 -0.06
N LEU A 288 -13.84 -3.28 0.61
CA LEU A 288 -14.06 -2.19 1.54
C LEU A 288 -14.48 -0.93 0.78
N ASN A 289 -15.72 -0.48 1.00
CA ASN A 289 -16.20 0.80 0.49
C ASN A 289 -15.68 1.98 1.33
N GLU A 290 -15.18 1.73 2.54
CA GLU A 290 -14.77 2.75 3.51
C GLU A 290 -13.31 2.55 3.95
N VAL A 291 -12.42 3.41 3.44
CA VAL A 291 -11.07 3.55 4.00
C VAL A 291 -11.19 4.32 5.32
N ILE A 292 -11.31 3.60 6.44
CA ILE A 292 -11.25 4.21 7.76
C ILE A 292 -9.80 4.21 8.23
N PHE A 293 -9.04 5.26 7.90
CA PHE A 293 -7.92 5.64 8.76
C PHE A 293 -8.52 6.35 9.98
N LYS A 294 -8.75 5.62 11.08
CA LYS A 294 -8.94 6.27 12.38
C LYS A 294 -7.58 6.85 12.76
N THR A 295 -7.46 8.16 12.62
CA THR A 295 -6.44 8.95 13.31
C THR A 295 -6.92 9.23 14.72
#